data_AF-A0A8A2U3J1-F1
#
_entry.id   AF-A0A8A2U3J1-F1
#
_cell.length_a   1.000
_cell.length_b   1.000
_cell.length_c   1.000
_cell.angle_alpha   90.00
_cell.angle_beta   90.00
_cell.angle_gamma   90.00
#
_symmetry.space_group_name_H-M   'P 1'
#
loop_
_entity.id
_entity.type
_entity.pdbx_description
1 polymer ?
#
loop_
_entity_poly.entity_id
_entity_poly.type
_entity_poly.pdbx_seq_one_letter_code
_entity_poly.pdbx_strand_id
1 'polypeptide(L)' 'MSPESEPDTDPPTCSRCEIEMERRAEGTARTVPVIGDEVEYRQFGCPECGQGARFERRDPDETWSRTVAARDE' A
#
# COMPACT_ATOMS: atom_id res chain seq x y z
N MET A 1 -21.54 -18.16 -2.34
CA MET A 1 -20.42 -17.71 -3.20
C MET A 1 -19.89 -16.45 -2.56
N SER A 2 -18.60 -16.47 -2.20
CA SER A 2 -17.93 -15.49 -1.36
C SER A 2 -18.05 -14.07 -1.92
N PRO A 3 -18.35 -13.04 -1.11
CA PRO A 3 -17.93 -11.71 -1.51
C PRO A 3 -16.40 -11.74 -1.44
N GLU A 4 -15.77 -11.80 -2.60
CA GLU A 4 -14.40 -11.34 -2.77
C GLU A 4 -14.43 -9.84 -2.46
N SER A 5 -14.47 -9.51 -1.17
CA SER A 5 -14.21 -8.16 -0.70
C SER A 5 -12.71 -7.96 -0.89
N GLU A 6 -12.32 -7.68 -2.14
CA GLU A 6 -11.09 -6.98 -2.41
C GLU A 6 -11.10 -5.78 -1.46
N PRO A 7 -10.19 -5.71 -0.48
CA PRO A 7 -10.20 -4.57 0.41
C PRO A 7 -9.97 -3.35 -0.48
N ASP A 8 -10.88 -2.40 -0.44
CA ASP A 8 -10.94 -1.27 -1.36
C ASP A 8 -9.95 -0.22 -0.86
N THR A 9 -8.67 -0.32 -1.25
CA THR A 9 -7.76 0.83 -1.13
C THR A 9 -7.88 1.57 -2.44
N ASP A 10 -8.73 2.58 -2.45
CA ASP A 10 -8.82 3.51 -3.56
C ASP A 10 -7.42 4.10 -3.85
N PRO A 11 -7.04 4.24 -5.14
CA PRO A 11 -5.72 4.75 -5.47
C PRO A 11 -5.58 6.20 -5.04
N PRO A 12 -4.52 6.57 -4.28
CA PRO A 12 -4.38 7.94 -3.82
C PRO A 12 -4.11 8.88 -5.00
N THR A 13 -4.54 10.13 -4.86
CA THR A 13 -4.11 11.20 -5.77
C THR A 13 -2.66 11.60 -5.50
N CYS A 14 -1.87 11.74 -6.57
CA CYS A 14 -0.53 12.28 -6.50
C CYS A 14 -0.57 13.74 -6.06
N SER A 15 0.06 14.06 -4.92
CA SER A 15 0.11 15.43 -4.40
C SER A 15 0.89 16.42 -5.28
N ARG A 16 1.62 15.92 -6.28
CA ARG A 16 2.39 16.75 -7.23
C ARG A 16 1.68 16.95 -8.56
N CYS A 17 1.13 15.88 -9.13
CA CYS A 17 0.51 15.90 -10.45
C CYS A 17 -1.01 16.02 -10.38
N GLU A 18 -1.60 15.88 -9.19
CA GLU A 18 -3.05 15.96 -8.94
C GLU A 18 -3.87 14.95 -9.76
N ILE A 19 -3.22 13.86 -10.19
CA ILE A 19 -3.84 12.73 -10.88
C ILE A 19 -3.89 11.50 -9.97
N GLU A 20 -4.81 10.58 -10.29
CA GLU A 20 -4.88 9.27 -9.65
C GLU A 20 -3.59 8.48 -9.88
N MET A 21 -3.03 7.89 -8.82
CA MET A 21 -1.89 6.99 -8.95
C MET A 21 -2.35 5.60 -9.40
N GLU A 22 -1.52 4.89 -10.16
CA GLU A 22 -1.84 3.55 -10.61
C GLU A 22 -1.28 2.50 -9.65
N ARG A 23 -1.99 1.37 -9.48
CA ARG A 23 -1.49 0.25 -8.69
C ARG A 23 -0.30 -0.41 -9.42
N ARG A 24 0.85 -0.46 -8.76
CA ARG A 24 2.11 -1.00 -9.31
C ARG A 24 2.42 -2.39 -8.78
N ALA A 25 2.13 -2.65 -7.52
CA ALA A 25 2.35 -3.95 -6.89
C ALA A 25 1.45 -4.13 -5.68
N GLU A 26 1.05 -5.37 -5.40
CA GLU A 26 0.38 -5.77 -4.18
C GLU A 26 0.84 -7.17 -3.75
N GLY A 27 0.72 -7.46 -2.47
CA GLY A 27 0.99 -8.80 -1.95
C GLY A 27 1.12 -8.81 -0.43
N THR A 28 1.54 -9.94 0.12
CA THR A 28 1.90 -10.06 1.54
C THR A 28 3.41 -10.08 1.71
N ALA A 29 3.90 -9.35 2.71
CA ALA A 29 5.30 -9.32 3.11
C ALA A 29 5.40 -9.70 4.59
N ARG A 30 6.45 -10.43 4.96
CA ARG A 30 6.77 -10.69 6.37
C ARG A 30 7.70 -9.62 6.87
N THR A 31 7.30 -8.91 7.92
CA THR A 31 8.10 -7.81 8.49
C THR A 31 9.34 -8.31 9.24
N VAL A 32 9.33 -9.54 9.77
CA VAL A 32 10.45 -10.13 10.54
C VAL A 32 10.58 -11.64 10.30
N PRO A 33 11.78 -12.20 10.05
CA PRO A 33 11.96 -13.60 9.63
C PRO A 33 11.70 -14.67 10.70
N VAL A 34 11.49 -14.32 11.97
CA VAL A 34 11.38 -15.31 13.06
C VAL A 34 10.06 -15.19 13.86
N ILE A 35 9.53 -13.98 14.05
CA ILE A 35 8.26 -13.69 14.76
C ILE A 35 7.57 -12.48 14.10
N GLY A 36 7.66 -12.34 12.78
CA GLY A 36 7.10 -11.18 12.08
C GLY A 36 5.63 -11.37 11.75
N ASP A 37 4.83 -10.35 12.04
CA ASP A 37 3.49 -10.23 11.50
C ASP A 37 3.55 -10.17 9.97
N GLU A 38 2.66 -10.94 9.34
CA GLU A 38 2.41 -10.84 7.91
C GLU A 38 1.66 -9.54 7.66
N VAL A 39 2.19 -8.70 6.76
CA VAL A 39 1.56 -7.46 6.37
C VAL A 39 1.16 -7.55 4.92
N GLU A 40 -0.09 -7.21 4.63
CA GLU A 40 -0.51 -6.94 3.27
C GLU A 40 0.01 -5.56 2.88
N TYR A 41 0.60 -5.47 1.70
CA TYR A 41 1.10 -4.22 1.15
C TYR A 41 0.50 -3.94 -0.22
N ARG A 42 0.33 -2.65 -0.50
CA ARG A 42 -0.08 -2.12 -1.80
C ARG A 42 0.78 -0.92 -2.15
N GLN A 43 1.29 -0.92 -3.37
CA GLN A 43 2.15 0.12 -3.90
C GLN A 43 1.48 0.77 -5.09
N PHE A 44 1.36 2.09 -5.03
CA PHE A 44 0.83 2.95 -6.06
C PHE A 44 1.95 3.83 -6.60
N GLY A 45 1.90 4.16 -7.89
CA GLY A 45 2.87 5.01 -8.55
C GLY A 45 2.18 5.99 -9.48
N CYS A 46 2.58 7.26 -9.42
CA CYS A 46 2.15 8.26 -10.39
C CYS A 46 2.83 8.01 -11.74
N PRO A 47 2.08 7.82 -12.84
CA PRO A 47 2.67 7.59 -14.17
C PRO A 47 3.46 8.80 -14.69
N GLU A 48 3.09 10.01 -14.29
CA GLU A 48 3.68 11.25 -14.80
C GLU A 48 5.02 11.59 -14.15
N CYS A 49 5.09 11.52 -12.81
CA CYS A 49 6.27 11.96 -12.06
C CYS A 49 7.04 10.84 -11.36
N GLY A 50 6.53 9.60 -11.39
CA GLY A 50 7.15 8.45 -10.74
C GLY A 50 7.05 8.44 -9.21
N GLN A 51 6.29 9.36 -8.60
CA GLN A 51 6.10 9.38 -7.15
C GLN A 51 5.35 8.11 -6.69
N GLY A 52 5.91 7.43 -5.69
CA GLY A 52 5.32 6.23 -5.10
C GLY A 52 4.59 6.50 -3.79
N ALA A 53 3.56 5.70 -3.52
CA ALA A 53 2.91 5.59 -2.23
C ALA A 53 2.74 4.11 -1.88
N ARG A 54 3.16 3.71 -0.67
CA ARG A 54 2.98 2.35 -0.16
C ARG A 54 2.03 2.39 1.03
N PHE A 55 1.08 1.47 1.04
CA PHE A 55 0.15 1.25 2.13
C PHE A 55 0.34 -0.16 2.65
N GLU A 56 0.23 -0.30 3.95
CA GLU A 56 0.37 -1.57 4.64
C GLU A 56 -0.77 -1.75 5.63
N ARG A 57 -1.19 -2.99 5.84
CA ARG A 57 -2.08 -3.40 6.92
C ARG A 57 -1.66 -4.76 7.47
N ARG A 58 -1.83 -4.97 8.76
CA ARG A 58 -1.50 -6.24 9.45
C ARG A 58 -2.70 -7.19 9.49
N ASP A 59 -3.88 -6.62 9.66
CA ASP A 59 -5.13 -7.36 9.77
C ASP A 59 -6.10 -6.94 8.66
N PRO A 60 -6.96 -7.85 8.16
CA PRO A 60 -7.94 -7.52 7.13
C PRO A 60 -8.99 -6.50 7.62
N ASP A 61 -9.24 -6.45 8.92
CA ASP A 61 -10.08 -5.46 9.61
C ASP A 61 -9.34 -4.14 9.90
N GLU A 62 -8.01 -4.09 9.74
CA GLU A 62 -7.23 -2.87 9.93
C GLU A 62 -7.37 -1.93 8.72
N THR A 63 -7.44 -0.63 8.98
CA THR A 63 -7.42 0.39 7.93
C THR A 63 -6.03 0.49 7.33
N TRP A 64 -5.96 0.54 6.00
CA TRP A 64 -4.72 0.75 5.27
C TRP A 64 -3.98 1.98 5.77
N SER A 65 -2.77 1.75 6.28
CA SER A 65 -1.91 2.82 6.80
C SER A 65 -0.83 3.13 5.78
N ARG A 66 -0.66 4.41 5.44
CA ARG A 66 0.42 4.82 4.54
C ARG A 66 1.76 4.64 5.24
N THR A 67 2.60 3.78 4.69
CA THR A 67 3.98 3.65 5.12
C THR A 67 4.72 4.89 4.66
N VAL A 68 4.86 5.88 5.55
CA VAL A 68 5.92 6.86 5.41
C VAL A 68 7.22 6.07 5.49
N ALA A 69 7.89 5.90 4.35
CA ALA A 69 9.25 5.38 4.36
C ALA A 69 9.99 6.20 5.42
N ALA A 70 10.40 5.55 6.51
CA ALA A 70 11.28 6.16 7.47
C ALA A 70 12.48 6.60 6.64
N ARG A 71 12.58 7.91 6.40
CA ARG A 71 13.81 8.47 5.89
C ARG A 71 14.75 8.30 7.06
N ASP A 72 15.55 7.24 7.00
CA ASP A 72 16.78 7.16 7.77
C ASP A 72 17.57 8.41 7.36
N GLU A 73 17.66 9.33 8.33
CA GLU A 73 18.39 10.60 8.45
C GLU A 73 18.80 11.38 7.19
#